data_AF-A0A423XI74-F1
#
_entry.id   AF-A0A423XI74-F1
#
_cell.length_a   1.000
_cell.length_b   1.000
_cell.length_c   1.000
_cell.angle_alpha   90.00
_cell.angle_beta   90.00
_cell.angle_gamma   90.00
#
_symmetry.space_group_name_H-M   'P 1'
#
loop_
_entity.id
_entity.type
_entity.pdbx_description
1 polymer ?
#
loop_
_entity_poly.entity_id
_entity_poly.type
_entity_poly.pdbx_seq_one_letter_code
_entity_poly.pdbx_strand_id
1 'polypeptide(L)'
;MSTSRAGLTALRRVAKPSVFFTSNAVRATALSTSQIRSAATQPLSHADADSLLAQQRRVRPVSPHLEIYDKNQTFFGSSIFQRFTGMIFTGGLYGYSIAYVIAPLAGWHLETASVAAAFATLPVVVKGGLKLTLAWPFVFHLFNGVKHLWQDSTARGFAKTTIKKNEYAIWGASTVVAAALAFLL
;
A
#
# COMPACT_ATOMS: atom_id res chain seq x y z
N MET A 1 -21.83 -36.44 11.46
CA MET A 1 -23.15 -35.79 11.23
C MET A 1 -23.10 -35.04 9.91
N SER A 2 -23.67 -35.60 8.85
CA SER A 2 -23.69 -35.02 7.50
C SER A 2 -24.99 -34.23 7.31
N THR A 3 -24.91 -32.91 7.21
CA THR A 3 -26.07 -32.05 6.95
C THR A 3 -26.26 -31.88 5.45
N SER A 4 -27.17 -32.67 4.88
CA SER A 4 -27.57 -32.53 3.48
C SER A 4 -28.51 -31.33 3.32
N ARG A 5 -28.06 -30.26 2.65
CA ARG A 5 -28.88 -29.10 2.24
C ARG A 5 -29.83 -29.43 1.08
N ALA A 6 -30.67 -30.45 1.23
CA ALA A 6 -31.56 -30.94 0.17
C ALA A 6 -33.04 -30.48 0.33
N GLY A 7 -33.29 -29.35 0.98
CA GLY A 7 -34.62 -29.04 1.52
C GLY A 7 -35.23 -27.67 1.22
N LEU A 8 -34.87 -26.95 0.14
CA LEU A 8 -35.42 -25.59 -0.08
C LEU A 8 -36.01 -25.30 -1.48
N THR A 9 -36.12 -26.27 -2.38
CA THR A 9 -36.69 -26.04 -3.72
C THR A 9 -38.11 -26.57 -3.93
N ALA A 10 -38.76 -27.06 -2.88
CA ALA A 10 -40.19 -27.33 -2.86
C ALA A 10 -40.87 -26.23 -2.05
N LEU A 11 -41.49 -25.26 -2.73
CA LEU A 11 -42.62 -24.40 -2.30
C LEU A 11 -42.59 -23.02 -2.98
N ARG A 12 -42.56 -23.01 -4.32
CA ARG A 12 -43.00 -21.83 -5.07
C ARG A 12 -43.71 -22.23 -6.35
N ARG A 13 -44.91 -22.79 -6.21
CA ARG A 13 -45.85 -22.88 -7.32
C ARG A 13 -47.30 -23.01 -6.83
N VAL A 14 -47.93 -21.86 -6.57
CA VAL A 14 -49.38 -21.71 -6.69
C VAL A 14 -49.63 -20.43 -7.46
N ALA A 15 -49.82 -20.57 -8.77
CA ALA A 15 -50.47 -19.59 -9.63
C ALA A 15 -51.24 -20.38 -10.69
N LYS A 16 -52.54 -20.06 -10.83
CA LYS A 16 -53.54 -20.78 -11.65
C LYS A 16 -53.21 -20.70 -13.15
N PRO A 17 -53.41 -21.76 -13.96
CA PRO A 17 -53.16 -21.68 -15.39
C PRO A 17 -54.38 -21.08 -16.12
N SER A 18 -54.15 -20.12 -17.01
CA SER A 18 -55.10 -19.77 -18.06
C SER A 18 -54.94 -20.77 -19.22
N VAL A 19 -56.07 -21.33 -19.65
CA VAL A 19 -56.18 -22.28 -20.76
C VAL A 19 -56.25 -21.45 -22.03
N PHE A 20 -55.29 -21.59 -22.94
CA PHE A 20 -55.38 -21.42 -24.39
C PHE A 20 -53.94 -21.34 -24.91
N PHE A 21 -53.38 -22.46 -25.36
CA PHE A 21 -52.53 -22.56 -26.55
C PHE A 21 -52.16 -24.04 -26.78
N THR A 22 -52.33 -24.43 -28.03
CA THR A 22 -52.27 -25.75 -28.62
C THR A 22 -50.86 -26.38 -28.57
N SER A 23 -50.82 -27.62 -28.07
CA SER A 23 -50.02 -28.76 -28.56
C SER A 23 -48.66 -28.46 -29.20
N ASN A 24 -47.63 -28.42 -28.36
CA ASN A 24 -46.39 -29.18 -28.56
C ASN A 24 -45.78 -29.40 -27.17
N ALA A 25 -46.31 -30.37 -26.45
CA ALA A 25 -45.76 -30.81 -25.17
C ALA A 25 -44.48 -31.61 -25.44
N VAL A 26 -43.38 -30.89 -25.73
CA VAL A 26 -42.04 -31.44 -25.54
C VAL A 26 -41.93 -31.68 -24.05
N ARG A 27 -42.12 -32.95 -23.67
CA ARG A 27 -41.92 -33.45 -22.31
C ARG A 27 -40.43 -33.33 -22.04
N ALA A 28 -39.99 -32.14 -21.64
CA ALA A 28 -38.65 -31.90 -21.14
C ALA A 28 -38.54 -32.71 -19.86
N THR A 29 -38.06 -33.95 -20.00
CA THR A 29 -37.46 -34.70 -18.91
C THR A 29 -36.30 -33.83 -18.44
N ALA A 30 -36.54 -33.04 -17.40
CA ALA A 30 -35.48 -32.42 -16.64
C ALA A 30 -34.70 -33.58 -16.01
N LEU A 31 -33.79 -34.19 -16.77
CA LEU A 31 -32.74 -35.02 -16.22
C LEU A 31 -32.02 -34.09 -15.25
N SER A 32 -32.27 -34.30 -13.97
CA SER A 32 -31.49 -33.69 -12.91
C SER A 32 -30.07 -34.21 -13.11
N THR A 33 -29.24 -33.44 -13.81
CA THR A 33 -27.80 -33.69 -13.98
C THR A 33 -27.05 -33.42 -12.68
N SER A 34 -27.69 -33.69 -11.54
CA SER A 34 -27.09 -33.67 -10.21
C SER A 34 -26.12 -34.83 -10.14
N GLN A 35 -24.97 -34.67 -10.77
CA GLN A 35 -23.85 -35.58 -10.68
C GLN A 35 -23.39 -35.57 -9.22
N ILE A 36 -23.84 -36.55 -8.44
CA ILE A 36 -23.32 -36.79 -7.10
C ILE A 36 -21.89 -37.25 -7.28
N ARG A 37 -20.93 -36.33 -7.21
CA ARG A 37 -19.52 -36.69 -7.16
C ARG A 37 -19.24 -37.23 -5.77
N SER A 38 -19.11 -38.55 -5.64
CA SER A 38 -18.50 -39.13 -4.45
C SER A 38 -17.04 -38.66 -4.38
N ALA A 39 -16.74 -37.74 -3.49
CA ALA A 39 -15.37 -37.37 -3.18
C ALA A 39 -14.75 -38.50 -2.35
N ALA A 40 -13.80 -39.24 -2.93
CA ALA A 40 -13.04 -40.23 -2.20
C ALA A 40 -12.16 -39.53 -1.16
N THR A 41 -12.33 -39.85 0.12
CA THR A 41 -11.48 -39.34 1.20
C THR A 41 -10.37 -40.33 1.51
N GLN A 42 -9.14 -39.85 1.64
CA GLN A 42 -8.02 -40.64 2.13
C GLN A 42 -7.79 -40.32 3.62
N PRO A 43 -7.53 -41.32 4.48
CA PRO A 43 -7.07 -41.06 5.83
C PRO A 43 -5.69 -40.39 5.77
N LEU A 44 -5.53 -39.27 6.46
CA LEU A 44 -4.28 -38.52 6.54
C LEU A 44 -3.88 -38.39 8.01
N SER A 45 -2.59 -38.56 8.30
CA SER A 45 -2.05 -38.14 9.59
C SER A 45 -2.07 -36.61 9.69
N HIS A 46 -2.02 -36.07 10.91
CA HIS A 46 -1.91 -34.62 11.10
C HIS A 46 -0.68 -34.02 10.39
N ALA A 47 0.46 -34.73 10.43
CA ALA A 47 1.69 -34.30 9.76
C ALA A 47 1.53 -34.25 8.24
N ASP A 48 0.87 -35.26 7.64
CA ASP A 48 0.63 -35.29 6.19
C ASP A 48 -0.33 -34.18 5.77
N ALA A 49 -1.39 -33.94 6.56
CA ALA A 49 -2.33 -32.86 6.32
C ALA A 49 -1.65 -31.48 6.34
N ASP A 50 -0.77 -31.23 7.32
CA ASP A 50 -0.02 -29.98 7.41
C ASP A 50 0.95 -29.81 6.24
N SER A 51 1.62 -30.89 5.82
CA SER A 51 2.51 -30.88 4.66
C SER A 51 1.77 -30.54 3.37
N LEU A 52 0.57 -31.11 3.17
CA LEU A 52 -0.30 -30.83 2.02
C LEU A 52 -0.82 -29.40 2.04
N LEU A 53 -1.24 -28.89 3.20
CA LEU A 53 -1.66 -27.49 3.33
C LEU A 53 -0.51 -26.53 3.03
N ALA A 54 0.71 -26.84 3.47
CA ALA A 54 1.89 -26.05 3.15
C ALA A 54 2.21 -26.08 1.65
N GLN A 55 2.15 -27.25 0.99
CA GLN A 55 2.31 -27.38 -0.46
C GLN A 55 1.26 -26.55 -1.22
N GLN A 56 -0.01 -26.64 -0.81
CA GLN A 56 -1.09 -25.86 -1.41
C GLN A 56 -0.90 -24.36 -1.18
N ARG A 57 -0.44 -23.92 -0.01
CA ARG A 57 -0.20 -22.49 0.28
C ARG A 57 0.91 -21.90 -0.58
N ARG A 58 1.92 -22.69 -0.96
CA ARG A 58 3.03 -22.24 -1.82
C ARG A 58 2.61 -21.93 -3.26
N VAL A 59 1.59 -22.62 -3.77
CA VAL A 59 1.11 -22.42 -5.17
C VAL A 59 -0.06 -21.44 -5.28
N ARG A 60 -0.58 -20.92 -4.16
CA ARG A 60 -1.63 -19.90 -4.19
C ARG A 60 -1.02 -18.58 -4.65
N PRO A 61 -1.54 -17.97 -5.74
CA PRO A 61 -1.06 -16.67 -6.15
C PRO A 61 -1.45 -15.60 -5.12
N VAL A 62 -0.59 -14.60 -4.97
CA VAL A 62 -0.91 -13.39 -4.23
C VAL A 62 -1.80 -12.53 -5.14
N SER A 63 -2.94 -12.07 -4.63
CA SER A 63 -3.80 -11.14 -5.39
C SER A 63 -3.03 -9.85 -5.68
N PRO A 64 -3.15 -9.27 -6.88
CA PRO A 64 -2.54 -7.98 -7.19
C PRO A 64 -3.04 -6.92 -6.19
N HIS A 65 -2.17 -5.98 -5.80
CA HIS A 65 -2.49 -5.02 -4.74
C HIS A 65 -2.17 -3.59 -5.17
N LEU A 66 -0.89 -3.22 -5.28
CA LEU A 66 -0.48 -1.84 -5.56
C LEU A 66 -0.72 -1.47 -7.02
N GLU A 67 -0.70 -2.47 -7.90
CA GLU A 67 -0.86 -2.33 -9.34
C GLU A 67 -2.31 -2.02 -9.74
N ILE A 68 -3.28 -2.44 -8.92
CA ILE A 68 -4.71 -2.34 -9.23
C ILE A 68 -5.47 -1.39 -8.30
N TYR A 69 -4.83 -0.85 -7.26
CA TYR A 69 -5.49 0.04 -6.32
C TYR A 69 -5.73 1.43 -6.92
N ASP A 70 -6.81 2.10 -6.51
CA ASP A 70 -7.07 3.49 -6.88
C ASP A 70 -5.97 4.42 -6.33
N LYS A 71 -5.28 5.13 -7.22
CA LYS A 71 -4.21 6.08 -6.89
C LYS A 71 -4.69 7.28 -6.07
N ASN A 72 -6.00 7.55 -6.03
CA ASN A 72 -6.58 8.60 -5.19
C ASN A 72 -6.60 8.27 -3.70
N GLN A 73 -6.27 7.02 -3.32
CA GLN A 73 -6.26 6.59 -1.94
C GLN A 73 -5.28 7.38 -1.09
N THR A 74 -5.64 7.62 0.17
CA THR A 74 -4.90 8.48 1.10
C THR A 74 -3.45 8.01 1.36
N PHE A 75 -3.14 6.72 1.20
CA PHE A 75 -1.78 6.21 1.43
C PHE A 75 -0.79 6.56 0.31
N PHE A 76 -1.28 6.79 -0.92
CA PHE A 76 -0.45 7.28 -2.05
C PHE A 76 -0.11 8.77 -1.94
N GLY A 77 -0.75 9.47 -1.00
CA GLY A 77 -0.51 10.87 -0.68
C GLY A 77 0.63 11.06 0.32
N SER A 78 0.38 11.87 1.36
CA SER A 78 1.44 12.24 2.32
C SER A 78 2.03 11.07 3.12
N SER A 79 1.35 9.92 3.19
CA SER A 79 1.82 8.75 3.94
C SER A 79 3.07 8.11 3.33
N ILE A 80 3.09 7.82 2.04
CA ILE A 80 4.27 7.22 1.40
C ILE A 80 5.46 8.20 1.41
N PHE A 81 5.19 9.50 1.24
CA PHE A 81 6.22 10.51 1.32
C PHE A 81 6.82 10.64 2.72
N GLN A 82 6.06 10.43 3.80
CA GLN A 82 6.65 10.34 5.15
C GLN A 82 7.73 9.27 5.24
N ARG A 83 7.50 8.13 4.58
CA ARG A 83 8.46 7.02 4.54
C ARG A 83 9.66 7.37 3.68
N PHE A 84 9.45 7.88 2.46
CA PHE A 84 10.55 8.25 1.57
C PHE A 84 11.43 9.35 2.15
N THR A 85 10.85 10.43 2.69
CA THR A 85 11.63 11.50 3.30
C THR A 85 12.40 11.00 4.53
N GLY A 86 11.78 10.15 5.35
CA GLY A 86 12.46 9.51 6.49
C GLY A 86 13.64 8.64 6.05
N MET A 87 13.44 7.77 5.05
CA MET A 87 14.50 6.94 4.47
C MET A 87 15.64 7.77 3.87
N ILE A 88 15.35 8.91 3.24
CA ILE A 88 16.38 9.81 2.71
C ILE A 88 17.27 10.33 3.85
N PHE A 89 16.71 10.78 4.97
CA PHE A 89 17.53 11.28 6.09
C PHE A 89 18.25 10.19 6.84
N THR A 90 17.57 9.08 7.14
CA THR A 90 18.21 7.94 7.80
C THR A 90 19.32 7.38 6.92
N GLY A 91 19.05 7.15 5.63
CA GLY A 91 20.04 6.67 4.67
C GLY A 91 21.19 7.65 4.47
N GLY A 92 20.90 8.95 4.38
CA GLY A 92 21.92 10.00 4.29
C GLY A 92 22.82 10.06 5.53
N LEU A 93 22.23 10.00 6.73
CA LEU A 93 22.97 10.00 7.99
C LEU A 93 23.88 8.78 8.10
N TYR A 94 23.35 7.57 7.93
CA TYR A 94 24.14 6.35 8.05
C TYR A 94 25.17 6.24 6.91
N GLY A 95 24.78 6.56 5.69
CA GLY A 95 25.67 6.54 4.53
C GLY A 95 26.84 7.50 4.70
N TYR A 96 26.57 8.75 5.09
CA TYR A 96 27.62 9.72 5.38
C TYR A 96 28.49 9.28 6.56
N SER A 97 27.91 8.79 7.65
CA SER A 97 28.68 8.36 8.83
C SER A 97 29.63 7.21 8.52
N ILE A 98 29.16 6.21 7.76
CA ILE A 98 30.00 5.08 7.32
C ILE A 98 31.08 5.56 6.36
N ALA A 99 30.72 6.39 5.37
CA ALA A 99 31.70 6.95 4.44
C ALA A 99 32.76 7.79 5.15
N TYR A 100 32.38 8.58 6.16
CA TYR A 100 33.28 9.40 6.95
C TYR A 100 34.29 8.54 7.73
N VAL A 101 33.86 7.42 8.31
CA VAL A 101 34.76 6.48 9.00
C VAL A 101 35.72 5.79 8.03
N ILE A 102 35.27 5.47 6.82
CA ILE A 102 36.08 4.83 5.77
C ILE A 102 37.04 5.83 5.10
N ALA A 103 36.72 7.13 5.12
CA ALA A 103 37.39 8.16 4.35
C ALA A 103 38.94 8.14 4.46
N PRO A 104 39.56 7.99 5.64
CA PRO A 104 41.02 7.94 5.75
C PRO A 104 41.66 6.73 5.05
N LEU A 105 40.94 5.60 4.98
CA LEU A 105 41.42 4.38 4.32
C LEU A 105 41.29 4.46 2.79
N ALA A 106 40.31 5.23 2.31
CA ALA A 106 40.04 5.41 0.89
C ALA A 106 40.71 6.68 0.30
N GLY A 107 41.36 7.49 1.12
CA GLY A 107 41.91 8.79 0.71
C GLY A 107 40.84 9.82 0.36
N TRP A 108 39.63 9.71 0.92
CA TRP A 108 38.54 10.65 0.70
C TRP A 108 38.60 11.82 1.68
N HIS A 109 38.17 12.99 1.21
CA HIS A 109 38.10 14.23 1.99
C HIS A 109 36.64 14.57 2.30
N LEU A 110 36.13 14.04 3.42
CA LEU A 110 34.74 14.22 3.87
C LEU A 110 34.61 15.11 5.11
N GLU A 111 35.71 15.70 5.58
CA GLU A 111 35.70 16.74 6.59
C GLU A 111 34.90 17.97 6.15
N THR A 112 34.27 18.64 7.12
CA THR A 112 33.37 19.78 6.88
C THR A 112 33.99 20.86 5.98
N ALA A 113 35.28 21.15 6.14
CA ALA A 113 35.99 22.14 5.33
C ALA A 113 36.05 21.74 3.84
N SER A 114 36.38 20.48 3.55
CA SER A 114 36.48 19.97 2.18
C SER A 114 35.13 19.88 1.49
N VAL A 115 34.10 19.43 2.22
CA VAL A 115 32.71 19.41 1.72
C VAL A 115 32.22 20.83 1.44
N ALA A 116 32.49 21.79 2.34
CA ALA A 116 32.11 23.19 2.15
C ALA A 116 32.83 23.83 0.97
N ALA A 117 34.14 23.58 0.81
CA ALA A 117 34.91 24.06 -0.33
C ALA A 117 34.40 23.49 -1.65
N ALA A 118 34.11 22.18 -1.71
CA ALA A 118 33.51 21.54 -2.87
C ALA A 118 32.13 22.14 -3.20
N PHE A 119 31.29 22.39 -2.21
CA PHE A 119 29.99 23.02 -2.42
C PHE A 119 30.13 24.48 -2.90
N ALA A 120 31.14 25.21 -2.40
CA ALA A 120 31.37 26.61 -2.73
C ALA A 120 31.74 26.84 -4.21
N THR A 121 32.30 25.85 -4.90
CA THR A 121 32.65 25.97 -6.33
C THR A 121 31.47 25.70 -7.27
N LEU A 122 30.34 25.18 -6.76
CA LEU A 122 29.18 24.85 -7.59
C LEU A 122 28.49 26.10 -8.16
N PRO A 123 27.89 26.01 -9.38
CA PRO A 123 27.03 27.05 -9.91
C PRO A 123 25.86 27.37 -8.97
N VAL A 124 25.41 28.63 -8.95
CA VAL A 124 24.33 29.09 -8.05
C VAL A 124 23.06 28.24 -8.19
N VAL A 125 22.69 27.88 -9.41
CA VAL A 125 21.52 27.03 -9.69
C VAL A 125 21.69 25.63 -9.07
N VAL A 126 22.88 25.05 -9.16
CA VAL A 126 23.18 23.72 -8.59
C VAL A 126 23.15 23.78 -7.06
N LYS A 127 23.74 24.81 -6.45
CA LYS A 127 23.67 25.04 -5.00
C LYS A 127 22.23 25.15 -4.52
N GLY A 128 21.43 25.96 -5.21
CA GLY A 128 20.00 26.14 -4.90
C GLY A 128 19.22 24.85 -5.02
N GLY A 129 19.44 24.09 -6.10
CA GLY A 129 18.82 22.78 -6.30
C GLY A 129 19.17 21.77 -5.21
N LEU A 130 20.44 21.68 -4.81
CA LEU A 130 20.88 20.81 -3.72
C LEU A 130 20.30 21.23 -2.37
N LYS A 131 20.36 22.54 -2.04
CA LYS A 131 19.74 23.08 -0.82
C LYS A 131 18.25 22.74 -0.76
N LEU A 132 17.51 22.94 -1.86
CA LEU A 132 16.08 22.66 -1.91
C LEU A 132 15.78 21.15 -1.82
N THR A 133 16.58 20.31 -2.48
CA THR A 133 16.45 18.85 -2.45
C THR A 133 16.66 18.29 -1.04
N LEU A 134 17.46 18.95 -0.20
CA LEU A 134 17.64 18.59 1.21
C LEU A 134 16.59 19.24 2.11
N ALA A 135 16.26 20.51 1.88
CA ALA A 135 15.33 21.27 2.72
C ALA A 135 13.89 20.75 2.59
N TRP A 136 13.43 20.45 1.38
CA TRP A 136 12.05 20.01 1.14
C TRP A 136 11.69 18.72 1.89
N PRO A 137 12.43 17.61 1.75
CA PRO A 137 12.09 16.39 2.47
C PRO A 137 12.15 16.61 3.99
N PHE A 138 13.03 17.48 4.49
CA PHE A 138 13.15 17.75 5.93
C PHE A 138 11.88 18.40 6.46
N VAL A 139 11.46 19.50 5.83
CA VAL A 139 10.27 20.25 6.24
C VAL A 139 9.01 19.40 6.04
N PHE A 140 8.92 18.67 4.92
CA PHE A 140 7.80 17.78 4.68
C PHE A 140 7.69 16.71 5.77
N HIS A 141 8.80 16.03 6.09
CA HIS A 141 8.84 14.97 7.12
C HIS A 141 8.45 15.52 8.49
N LEU A 142 8.93 16.73 8.82
CA LEU A 142 8.60 17.41 10.07
C LEU A 142 7.11 17.74 10.16
N PHE A 143 6.55 18.46 9.17
CA PHE A 143 5.16 18.90 9.20
C PHE A 143 4.18 17.72 9.16
N ASN A 144 4.43 16.74 8.28
CA ASN A 144 3.58 15.57 8.21
C ASN A 144 3.77 14.65 9.44
N GLY A 145 4.97 14.62 10.02
CA GLY A 145 5.24 13.96 11.31
C GLY A 145 4.47 14.58 12.47
N VAL A 146 4.44 15.92 12.58
CA VAL A 146 3.60 16.63 13.57
C VAL A 146 2.12 16.30 13.37
N LYS A 147 1.64 16.27 12.12
CA LYS A 147 0.27 15.84 11.81
C LYS A 147 0.02 14.40 12.29
N HIS A 148 0.95 13.47 12.11
CA HIS A 148 0.84 12.10 12.62
C HIS A 148 0.78 12.06 14.15
N LEU A 149 1.71 12.74 14.84
CA LEU A 149 1.71 12.81 16.31
C LEU A 149 0.41 13.41 16.86
N TRP A 150 -0.13 14.44 16.20
CA TRP A 150 -1.41 15.03 16.58
C TRP A 150 -2.58 14.05 16.37
N GLN A 151 -2.61 13.33 15.24
CA GLN A 151 -3.62 12.31 14.97
C GLN A 151 -3.58 11.18 16.01
N ASP A 152 -2.37 10.72 16.35
CA ASP A 152 -2.16 9.61 17.29
C ASP A 152 -2.49 10.02 18.73
N SER A 153 -2.10 11.22 19.15
CA SER A 153 -2.35 11.73 20.51
C SER A 153 -3.80 12.14 20.76
N THR A 154 -4.51 12.61 19.75
CA THR A 154 -5.87 13.16 19.91
C THR A 154 -6.97 12.25 19.37
N ALA A 155 -6.63 11.23 18.57
CA ALA A 155 -7.58 10.44 17.79
C ALA A 155 -8.49 11.29 16.86
N ARG A 156 -8.01 12.47 16.41
CA ARG A 156 -8.77 13.41 15.56
C ARG A 156 -8.23 13.51 14.14
N GLY A 157 -9.05 14.09 13.26
CA GLY A 157 -8.67 14.42 11.87
C GLY A 157 -8.64 13.23 10.91
N PHE A 158 -9.43 12.19 11.20
CA PHE A 158 -9.58 11.00 10.34
C PHE A 158 -10.71 11.13 9.30
N ALA A 159 -11.48 12.22 9.31
CA ALA A 159 -12.44 12.49 8.25
C ALA A 159 -11.71 12.67 6.91
N LYS A 160 -12.22 12.04 5.83
CA LYS A 160 -11.57 12.07 4.50
C LYS A 160 -11.32 13.49 3.99
N THR A 161 -12.28 14.40 4.20
CA THR A 161 -12.16 15.82 3.82
C THR A 161 -11.04 16.51 4.58
N THR A 162 -10.91 16.26 5.89
CA THR A 162 -9.81 16.77 6.72
C THR A 162 -8.47 16.22 6.29
N ILE A 163 -8.37 14.92 6.01
CA ILE A 163 -7.14 14.28 5.51
C ILE A 163 -6.67 14.96 4.22
N LYS A 164 -7.56 15.16 3.25
CA LYS A 164 -7.23 15.81 1.98
C LYS A 164 -6.84 17.29 2.16
N LYS A 165 -7.53 18.04 3.02
CA LYS A 165 -7.15 19.43 3.34
C LYS A 165 -5.75 19.50 3.96
N ASN A 166 -5.48 18.65 4.95
CA ASN A 166 -4.19 18.59 5.61
C ASN A 166 -3.08 18.18 4.65
N GLU A 167 -3.35 17.24 3.74
CA GLU A 167 -2.42 16.85 2.68
C GLU A 167 -1.99 18.04 1.84
N TYR A 168 -2.94 18.80 1.26
CA TYR A 168 -2.61 20.00 0.48
C TYR A 168 -1.86 21.06 1.31
N ALA A 169 -2.28 21.27 2.57
CA ALA A 169 -1.62 22.22 3.46
C ALA A 169 -0.15 21.82 3.72
N ILE A 170 0.13 20.54 3.96
CA ILE A 170 1.47 20.02 4.19
C ILE A 170 2.34 20.18 2.94
N TRP A 171 1.83 19.81 1.76
CA TRP A 171 2.56 19.98 0.49
C TRP A 171 2.90 21.45 0.22
N GLY A 172 1.93 22.35 0.36
CA GLY A 172 2.13 23.78 0.16
C GLY A 172 3.10 24.38 1.18
N ALA A 173 2.85 24.17 2.47
CA ALA A 173 3.65 24.74 3.54
C ALA A 173 5.10 24.23 3.50
N SER A 174 5.31 22.93 3.26
CA SER A 174 6.66 22.37 3.15
C SER A 174 7.43 22.95 1.97
N THR A 175 6.77 23.15 0.83
CA THR A 175 7.39 23.75 -0.36
C THR A 175 7.81 25.20 -0.12
N VAL A 176 6.93 26.02 0.46
CA VAL A 176 7.20 27.42 0.75
C VAL A 176 8.34 27.56 1.77
N VAL A 177 8.26 26.82 2.87
CA VAL A 177 9.27 26.90 3.93
C VAL A 177 10.61 26.33 3.43
N ALA A 178 10.63 25.25 2.66
CA ALA A 178 11.86 24.72 2.09
C ALA A 178 12.51 25.68 1.09
N ALA A 179 11.73 26.38 0.27
CA ALA A 179 12.25 27.42 -0.61
C ALA A 179 12.85 28.58 0.20
N ALA A 180 12.18 29.02 1.27
CA ALA A 180 12.72 30.02 2.18
C ALA A 180 14.06 29.55 2.80
N LEU A 181 14.12 28.32 3.31
CA LEU A 181 15.35 27.74 3.87
C LEU A 181 16.47 27.62 2.82
N ALA A 182 16.14 27.34 1.56
CA ALA A 182 17.13 27.14 0.51
C ALA A 182 17.71 28.44 -0.05
N PHE A 183 16.92 29.52 -0.07
CA PHE A 183 17.27 30.75 -0.80
C PHE A 183 17.37 32.01 0.06
N LEU A 184 16.80 32.02 1.27
CA LEU A 184 16.85 33.17 2.18
C LEU A 184 17.81 32.97 3.37
N LEU A 185 18.32 31.75 3.55
CA LEU A 185 19.36 31.36 4.50
C LEU A 185 20.57 30.76 3.75
#